data_AF-E3BEC9-F1
#
_entry.id   AF-E3BEC9-F1
#
_cell.length_a   1.000
_cell.length_b   1.000
_cell.length_c   1.000
_cell.angle_alpha   90.00
_cell.angle_beta   90.00
_cell.angle_gamma   90.00
#
_symmetry.space_group_name_H-M   'P 1'
#
loop_
_entity.id
_entity.type
_entity.pdbx_description
1 polymer ?
#
loop_
_entity_poly.entity_id
_entity_poly.type
_entity_poly.pdbx_seq_one_letter_code
_entity_poly.pdbx_strand_id
1 'polypeptide(L)'
;MRKLTALSLCLLSFPTLANTLPQNNHAIVGINATELSKRVCYYQNHAYSEGAIIQVSDYFISCGAANDFETNGKLKWLLLNDSKPKRKNAQKSSNRSTNSYSVN
;
A
#
# COMPACT_ATOMS: atom_id res chain seq x y z
N MET A 1 -32.75 -56.05 38.18
CA MET A 1 -31.78 -54.99 38.54
C MET A 1 -31.23 -54.27 37.29
N ARG A 2 -32.08 -53.69 36.43
CA ARG A 2 -31.68 -53.01 35.19
C ARG A 2 -32.28 -51.60 35.02
N LYS A 3 -33.06 -51.12 36.00
CA LYS A 3 -33.66 -49.76 35.98
C LYS A 3 -32.87 -48.72 36.79
N LEU A 4 -31.81 -49.12 37.48
CA LEU A 4 -30.99 -48.20 38.29
C LEU A 4 -29.90 -47.46 37.48
N THR A 5 -29.56 -47.97 36.29
CA THR A 5 -28.47 -47.41 35.47
C THR A 5 -28.86 -46.17 34.67
N ALA A 6 -30.17 -45.91 34.48
CA ALA A 6 -30.64 -44.75 33.73
C ALA A 6 -30.62 -43.44 34.55
N LEU A 7 -30.68 -43.52 35.88
CA LEU A 7 -30.72 -42.33 36.75
C LEU A 7 -29.33 -41.74 37.04
N SER A 8 -28.27 -42.54 36.86
CA SER A 8 -26.88 -42.13 37.15
C SER A 8 -26.26 -41.23 36.07
N LEU A 9 -26.86 -41.10 34.89
CA LEU A 9 -26.27 -40.35 33.77
C LEU A 9 -26.62 -38.86 33.75
N CYS A 10 -27.60 -38.42 34.57
CA CYS A 10 -28.06 -37.02 34.59
C CYS A 10 -27.23 -36.08 35.51
N LEU A 11 -26.36 -36.62 36.36
CA LEU A 11 -25.68 -35.84 37.41
C LEU A 11 -24.31 -35.26 37.01
N LEU A 12 -23.94 -35.30 35.72
CA LEU A 12 -22.61 -34.88 35.24
C LEU A 12 -22.60 -33.51 34.52
N SER A 13 -23.65 -32.70 34.64
CA SER A 13 -23.69 -31.37 34.01
C SER A 13 -23.04 -30.31 34.91
N PHE A 14 -21.72 -30.11 34.74
CA PHE A 14 -21.01 -28.99 35.36
C PHE A 14 -21.29 -27.68 34.61
N PRO A 15 -21.69 -26.59 35.29
CA PRO A 15 -21.76 -25.27 34.66
C PRO A 15 -20.35 -24.76 34.34
N THR A 16 -20.11 -24.37 33.09
CA THR A 16 -18.86 -23.71 32.70
C THR A 16 -19.00 -22.21 32.94
N LEU A 17 -18.14 -21.65 33.79
CA LEU A 17 -18.02 -20.21 33.98
C LEU A 17 -16.96 -19.69 33.02
N ALA A 18 -17.36 -18.91 32.02
CA ALA A 18 -16.43 -18.29 31.08
C ALA A 18 -16.09 -16.87 31.53
N ASN A 19 -14.81 -16.58 31.74
CA ASN A 19 -14.35 -15.22 31.98
C ASN A 19 -14.36 -14.45 30.67
N THR A 20 -15.18 -13.41 30.55
CA THR A 20 -15.11 -12.47 29.43
C THR A 20 -13.96 -11.51 29.66
N LEU A 21 -12.86 -11.70 28.93
CA LEU A 21 -11.81 -10.68 28.87
C LEU A 21 -12.40 -9.44 28.20
N PRO A 22 -12.18 -8.23 28.74
CA PRO A 22 -12.53 -7.01 28.04
C PRO A 22 -11.73 -6.95 26.74
N GLN A 23 -12.39 -7.15 25.60
CA GLN A 23 -11.77 -6.90 24.31
C GLN A 23 -11.46 -5.41 24.22
N ASN A 24 -10.18 -5.07 24.28
CA ASN A 24 -9.71 -3.74 23.92
C ASN A 24 -9.89 -3.58 22.41
N ASN A 25 -11.02 -3.06 21.97
CA ASN A 25 -11.34 -2.86 20.54
C ASN A 25 -10.48 -1.79 19.84
N HIS A 26 -9.34 -1.40 20.42
CA HIS A 26 -8.41 -0.49 19.79
C HIS A 26 -7.51 -1.28 18.85
N ALA A 27 -7.84 -1.24 17.56
CA ALA A 27 -6.93 -1.71 16.52
C ALA A 27 -5.61 -0.94 16.63
N ILE A 28 -4.53 -1.63 17.01
CA ILE A 28 -3.19 -1.04 17.03
C ILE A 28 -2.73 -0.95 15.57
N VAL A 29 -2.72 0.27 15.03
CA VAL A 29 -2.15 0.55 13.70
C VAL A 29 -0.63 0.68 13.85
N GLY A 30 0.07 -0.44 13.66
CA GLY A 30 1.52 -0.45 13.61
C GLY A 30 2.03 0.07 12.27
N ILE A 31 2.62 1.27 12.24
CA ILE A 31 3.35 1.78 11.08
C ILE A 31 4.76 1.19 11.05
N ASN A 32 5.04 0.34 10.06
CA ASN A 32 6.40 -0.15 9.82
C ASN A 32 7.18 0.89 9.02
N ALA A 33 8.08 1.63 9.69
CA ALA A 33 8.91 2.67 9.06
C ALA A 33 9.73 2.15 7.86
N THR A 34 10.09 0.86 7.86
CA THR A 34 10.81 0.19 6.77
C THR A 34 9.97 0.05 5.50
N GLU A 35 8.66 0.09 5.60
CA GLU A 35 7.76 0.08 4.44
C GLU A 35 7.56 1.48 3.85
N LEU A 36 7.62 2.52 4.69
CA LEU A 36 7.47 3.92 4.26
C LEU A 36 8.63 4.40 3.36
N SER A 37 9.81 3.79 3.46
CA SER A 37 10.99 4.16 2.67
C SER A 37 11.09 3.43 1.31
N LYS A 38 10.20 2.49 1.02
CA LYS A 38 10.26 1.72 -0.23
C LYS A 38 9.76 2.55 -1.41
N ARG A 39 10.54 2.60 -2.49
CA ARG A 39 10.11 3.16 -3.78
C ARG A 39 9.19 2.18 -4.49
N VAL A 40 7.90 2.18 -4.14
CA VAL A 40 6.87 1.29 -4.69
C VAL A 40 5.57 2.03 -4.93
N CYS A 41 4.76 1.52 -5.86
CA CYS A 41 3.36 1.92 -6.01
C CYS A 41 2.46 0.87 -5.33
N TYR A 42 1.47 1.30 -4.57
CA TYR A 42 0.53 0.40 -3.89
C TYR A 42 -0.78 0.27 -4.68
N TYR A 43 -1.29 -0.95 -4.78
CA TYR A 43 -2.63 -1.25 -5.29
C TYR A 43 -3.14 -2.56 -4.66
N GLN A 44 -4.37 -2.58 -4.14
CA GLN A 44 -5.00 -3.76 -3.51
C GLN A 44 -4.09 -4.47 -2.48
N ASN A 45 -3.44 -3.71 -1.58
CA ASN A 45 -2.51 -4.22 -0.56
C ASN A 45 -1.22 -4.89 -1.12
N HIS A 46 -0.92 -4.71 -2.41
CA HIS A 46 0.32 -5.18 -3.02
C HIS A 46 1.22 -3.99 -3.35
N ALA A 47 2.53 -4.19 -3.18
CA ALA A 47 3.57 -3.24 -3.55
C ALA A 47 4.19 -3.63 -4.89
N TYR A 48 4.25 -2.67 -5.81
CA TYR A 48 4.78 -2.86 -7.16
C TYR A 48 6.02 -1.99 -7.37
N SER A 49 7.07 -2.60 -7.92
CA SER A 49 8.33 -1.92 -8.25
C SER A 49 8.19 -1.04 -9.50
N GLU A 50 9.16 -0.15 -9.69
CA GLU A 50 9.32 0.65 -10.91
C GLU A 50 9.30 -0.24 -12.17
N GLY A 51 8.51 0.14 -13.17
CA GLY A 51 8.31 -0.60 -14.42
C GLY A 51 7.18 -1.64 -14.39
N ALA A 52 6.58 -1.93 -13.23
CA ALA A 52 5.42 -2.82 -13.18
C ALA A 52 4.25 -2.25 -14.00
N ILE A 53 3.51 -3.12 -14.68
CA ILE A 53 2.30 -2.77 -15.44
C ILE A 53 1.15 -3.63 -14.91
N ILE A 54 0.03 -3.00 -14.57
CA ILE A 54 -1.19 -3.69 -14.14
C ILE A 54 -2.40 -3.15 -14.90
N GLN A 55 -3.40 -4.01 -15.06
CA GLN A 55 -4.71 -3.62 -15.58
C GLN A 55 -5.66 -3.32 -14.42
N VAL A 56 -6.25 -2.14 -14.43
CA VAL A 56 -7.27 -1.71 -13.47
C VAL A 56 -8.53 -1.40 -14.26
N SER A 57 -9.50 -2.31 -14.20
CA SER A 57 -10.71 -2.29 -15.04
C SER A 57 -10.33 -2.28 -16.53
N ASP A 58 -10.56 -1.15 -17.22
CA ASP A 58 -10.31 -1.00 -18.65
C ASP A 58 -9.03 -0.21 -18.96
N TYR A 59 -8.24 0.13 -17.94
CA TYR A 59 -7.03 0.93 -18.08
C TYR A 59 -5.78 0.12 -17.75
N PHE A 60 -4.74 0.27 -18.58
CA PHE A 60 -3.40 -0.15 -18.21
C PHE A 60 -2.69 1.00 -17.51
N ILE A 61 -2.06 0.70 -16.37
CA ILE A 61 -1.25 1.65 -15.62
C ILE A 61 0.12 1.06 -15.34
N SER A 62 1.14 1.91 -15.28
CA SER A 62 2.50 1.52 -14.94
C SER A 62 3.01 2.30 -13.74
N CYS A 63 3.76 1.62 -12.87
CA CYS A 63 4.46 2.27 -11.77
C CYS A 63 5.75 2.90 -12.29
N GLY A 64 5.83 4.23 -12.31
CA GLY A 64 6.99 4.96 -12.83
C GLY A 64 7.36 6.18 -11.99
N ALA A 65 8.45 6.85 -12.36
CA ALA A 65 8.91 8.05 -11.68
C ALA A 65 7.81 9.13 -11.63
N ALA A 66 7.63 9.74 -10.46
CA ALA A 66 6.69 10.84 -10.31
C ALA A 66 7.15 12.10 -11.04
N ASN A 67 8.47 12.29 -11.11
CA ASN A 67 9.17 13.43 -11.68
C ASN A 67 10.26 12.93 -12.64
N ASP A 68 10.41 13.61 -13.79
CA ASP A 68 11.37 13.21 -14.83
C ASP A 68 12.82 13.66 -14.53
N PHE A 69 13.01 14.49 -13.48
CA PHE A 69 14.29 15.08 -13.08
C PHE A 69 14.92 14.41 -11.85
N GLU A 70 14.21 13.47 -11.21
CA GLU A 70 14.68 12.76 -10.02
C GLU A 70 14.88 11.27 -10.34
N THR A 71 16.11 10.78 -10.26
CA THR A 71 16.42 9.35 -10.47
C THR A 71 16.05 8.47 -9.28
N ASN A 72 15.97 9.05 -8.08
CA ASN A 72 15.61 8.37 -6.83
C ASN A 72 14.32 8.91 -6.20
N GLY A 73 13.52 9.64 -7.00
CA GLY A 73 12.27 10.25 -6.54
C GLY A 73 11.17 9.22 -6.26
N LYS A 74 10.04 9.70 -5.74
CA LYS A 74 8.86 8.86 -5.48
C LYS A 74 8.31 8.27 -6.78
N LEU A 75 7.65 7.11 -6.67
CA LEU A 75 6.93 6.49 -7.79
C LEU A 75 5.44 6.85 -7.76
N LYS A 76 4.80 6.81 -8.91
CA LYS A 76 3.35 6.98 -9.07
C LYS A 76 2.80 6.09 -10.18
N TRP A 77 1.49 5.87 -10.16
CA TRP A 77 0.78 5.25 -11.27
C TRP A 77 0.66 6.20 -12.45
N LEU A 78 1.08 5.74 -13.62
CA LEU A 78 1.02 6.42 -14.91
C LEU A 78 0.03 5.67 -15.80
N LEU A 79 -0.96 6.36 -16.38
CA LEU A 79 -1.85 5.75 -17.38
C LEU A 79 -1.06 5.45 -18.66
N LEU A 80 -1.19 4.23 -19.16
CA LEU A 80 -0.76 3.82 -20.48
C LEU A 80 -1.91 4.11 -21.43
N ASN A 81 -1.96 5.32 -21.96
CA ASN A 81 -2.80 5.59 -23.12
C ASN A 81 -2.14 4.98 -24.35
N ASP A 82 -2.92 4.22 -25.14
CA ASP A 82 -2.53 3.78 -26.46
C ASP A 82 -2.25 5.04 -27.31
N SER A 83 -0.98 5.25 -27.69
CA SER A 83 -0.42 6.42 -28.39
C SER A 83 -0.41 7.71 -27.53
N LYS A 84 0.74 8.30 -27.16
CA LYS A 84 1.81 8.86 -28.02
C LYS A 84 3.15 8.82 -27.27
N PRO A 85 4.30 8.75 -27.96
CA PRO A 85 5.59 8.98 -27.32
C PRO A 85 5.57 10.36 -26.66
N LYS A 86 5.85 10.43 -25.34
CA LYS A 86 6.22 11.70 -24.72
C LYS A 86 7.43 12.22 -25.48
N ARG A 87 7.25 13.27 -26.28
CA ARG A 87 8.36 14.04 -26.85
C ARG A 87 9.27 14.43 -25.69
N LYS A 88 10.50 13.93 -25.70
CA LYS A 88 11.58 14.56 -24.93
C LYS A 88 11.60 16.02 -25.37
N ASN A 89 11.29 16.95 -24.48
CA ASN A 89 11.60 18.36 -24.69
C ASN A 89 13.13 18.49 -24.65
N ALA A 90 13.76 18.18 -25.78
CA ALA A 90 15.05 18.75 -26.10
C ALA A 90 14.84 20.24 -26.39
N GLN A 91 15.67 21.07 -25.77
CA GLN A 91 16.01 22.42 -26.19
C GLN A 91 14.93 23.51 -26.01
N LYS A 92 14.94 24.16 -24.84
CA LYS A 92 14.92 25.62 -24.81
C LYS A 92 16.03 26.14 -23.91
N SER A 93 17.27 25.96 -24.39
CA SER A 93 18.31 26.95 -24.14
C SER A 93 17.90 28.26 -24.83
N SER A 94 16.98 29.00 -24.21
CA SER A 94 16.86 30.42 -24.55
C SER A 94 18.09 31.10 -23.96
N ASN A 95 19.03 31.40 -24.86
CA ASN A 95 20.03 32.43 -24.66
C ASN A 95 19.36 33.66 -24.02
N ARG A 96 19.56 33.81 -22.71
CA ARG A 96 19.27 35.06 -21.99
C ARG A 96 20.52 35.37 -21.20
N SER A 97 21.43 36.08 -21.86
CA SER A 97 22.44 36.86 -21.16
C SER A 97 21.71 37.84 -20.25
N THR A 98 21.74 37.57 -18.96
CA THR A 98 21.56 38.59 -17.93
C THR A 98 22.62 38.33 -16.88
N ASN A 99 23.77 38.98 -17.07
CA ASN A 99 24.69 39.25 -15.98
C ASN A 99 23.91 39.97 -14.87
N SER A 100 23.88 39.38 -13.68
CA SER A 100 23.60 40.13 -12.47
C SER A 100 24.44 39.53 -11.35
N TYR A 101 25.60 40.14 -11.12
CA TYR A 101 26.40 39.95 -9.93
C TYR A 101 25.73 40.77 -8.81
N SER A 102 25.29 40.09 -7.75
CA SER A 102 24.91 40.75 -6.51
C SER A 102 26.07 40.63 -5.54
N VAL A 103 26.76 41.74 -5.33
CA VAL A 103 27.71 41.94 -4.24
C VAL A 103 26.89 42.37 -3.03
N ASN A 104 26.96 41.61 -1.94
CA ASN A 104 27.02 42.17 -0.59
C ASN A 104 27.60 41.14 0.38
#